data_AF-A0A1Z8SKH4-F1
#
_entry.id   AF-A0A1Z8SKH4-F1
#
_cell.length_a   1.000
_cell.length_b   1.000
_cell.length_c   1.000
_cell.angle_alpha   90.00
_cell.angle_beta   90.00
_cell.angle_gamma   90.00
#
_symmetry.space_group_name_H-M   'P 1'
#
loop_
_entity.id
_entity.type
_entity.pdbx_description
1 polymer ?
#
loop_
_entity_poly.entity_id
_entity_poly.type
_entity_poly.pdbx_seq_one_letter_code
_entity_poly.pdbx_strand_id
1 'polypeptide(L)'
;MVRFAALTILLIGLFGCGQTPKKEMSSNSNDKTMVTEQSYSRVYNADELMGYVGHRNISVNVGGTSSNMATYSVYNKAFELLGTYDDAGNTRVFRRDKPILLGVFSPEDSLRQIMGIEGRLRVTDGLR
;
A
#
# COMPACT_ATOMS: atom_id res chain seq x y z
N MET A 1 77.12 -11.80 -6.12
CA MET A 1 77.84 -11.11 -5.03
C MET A 1 76.92 -10.07 -4.42
N VAL A 2 76.77 -10.13 -3.10
CA VAL A 2 75.83 -9.37 -2.26
C VAL A 2 76.30 -7.94 -2.07
N ARG A 3 75.39 -6.95 -2.13
CA ARG A 3 75.40 -5.78 -1.23
C ARG A 3 73.98 -5.34 -0.90
N PHE A 4 73.65 -5.46 0.38
CA PHE A 4 72.54 -4.78 1.06
C PHE A 4 72.87 -3.28 1.19
N ALA A 5 71.85 -2.43 1.06
CA ALA A 5 71.75 -1.20 1.81
C ALA A 5 70.27 -0.81 1.93
N ALA A 6 69.78 -0.86 3.16
CA ALA A 6 68.45 -0.41 3.55
C ALA A 6 68.36 1.12 3.47
N LEU A 7 67.22 1.65 3.02
CA LEU A 7 66.72 2.92 3.51
C LEU A 7 65.19 2.93 3.42
N THR A 8 64.57 2.63 4.55
CA THR A 8 63.17 2.91 4.88
C THR A 8 62.96 4.42 4.84
N ILE A 9 62.11 4.92 3.93
CA ILE A 9 61.42 6.19 4.11
C ILE A 9 59.94 5.96 3.79
N LEU A 10 59.19 5.78 4.87
CA LEU A 10 57.76 5.98 4.97
C LEU A 10 57.48 7.47 4.73
N LEU A 11 56.80 7.82 3.63
CA LEU A 11 56.19 9.14 3.47
C LEU A 11 54.68 8.96 3.25
N ILE A 12 53.95 9.16 4.35
CA ILE A 12 52.49 9.23 4.40
C ILE A 12 52.09 10.53 3.72
N GLY A 13 51.75 10.45 2.44
CA GLY A 13 51.10 11.52 1.70
C GLY A 13 49.60 11.49 1.94
N LEU A 14 49.15 12.13 3.02
CA LEU A 14 47.80 12.67 3.13
C LEU A 14 47.59 13.63 1.95
N PHE A 15 46.62 13.39 1.08
CA PHE A 15 45.77 14.40 0.41
C PHE A 15 44.86 13.68 -0.58
N GLY A 16 43.58 13.58 -0.22
CA GLY A 16 42.57 12.97 -1.08
C GLY A 16 41.28 12.63 -0.35
N CYS A 17 40.91 13.44 0.65
CA CYS A 17 39.58 13.46 1.25
C CYS A 17 38.59 13.98 0.20
N GLY A 18 38.27 13.13 -0.78
CA GLY A 18 37.14 13.33 -1.67
C GLY A 18 35.86 12.98 -0.91
N GLN A 19 35.55 13.77 0.11
CA GLN A 19 34.19 13.83 0.64
C GLN A 19 33.33 14.37 -0.50
N THR A 20 32.73 13.46 -1.27
CA THR A 20 31.44 13.77 -1.89
C THR A 20 30.58 14.32 -0.77
N PRO A 21 30.06 15.56 -0.85
CA PRO A 21 29.06 15.98 0.10
C PRO A 21 27.94 14.94 0.00
N LYS A 22 27.81 14.12 1.03
CA LYS A 22 26.53 13.50 1.35
C LYS A 22 25.64 14.70 1.58
N LYS A 23 24.95 15.12 0.53
CA LYS A 23 23.74 15.90 0.69
C LYS A 23 22.85 14.93 1.48
N GLU A 24 22.91 15.04 2.80
CA GLU A 24 21.78 14.67 3.64
C GLU A 24 20.63 15.42 3.03
N MET A 25 19.91 14.73 2.15
CA MET A 25 18.57 15.12 1.84
C MET A 25 17.86 14.81 3.14
N SER A 26 17.84 15.83 4.02
CA SER A 26 16.95 15.89 5.16
C SER A 26 15.54 15.79 4.57
N SER A 27 15.12 14.56 4.33
CA SER A 27 13.78 14.18 3.97
C SER A 27 12.95 14.33 5.23
N ASN A 28 12.85 15.56 5.71
CA ASN A 28 11.81 15.97 6.63
C ASN A 28 10.56 16.24 5.80
N SER A 29 10.17 15.28 4.95
CA SER A 29 8.82 15.28 4.43
C SER A 29 7.97 14.80 5.60
N ASN A 30 7.21 15.73 6.17
CA ASN A 30 6.15 15.44 7.13
C ASN A 30 4.99 14.74 6.40
N ASP A 31 5.29 13.70 5.63
CA ASP A 31 4.32 12.90 4.90
C ASP A 31 3.68 11.96 5.90
N LYS A 32 2.62 12.44 6.54
CA LYS A 32 1.86 11.67 7.53
C LYS A 32 0.64 11.08 6.83
N THR A 33 0.67 9.76 6.62
CA THR A 33 -0.54 9.00 6.27
C THR A 33 -1.26 8.64 7.56
N MET A 34 -2.53 9.03 7.69
CA MET A 34 -3.38 8.65 8.81
C MET A 34 -4.53 7.79 8.31
N VAL A 35 -4.74 6.63 8.96
CA VAL A 35 -5.90 5.76 8.74
C VAL A 35 -6.86 6.02 9.89
N THR A 36 -8.02 6.57 9.59
CA THR A 36 -8.89 7.17 10.62
C THR A 36 -9.93 6.20 11.17
N GLU A 37 -10.54 5.34 10.34
CA GLU A 37 -11.61 4.44 10.76
C GLU A 37 -11.63 3.16 9.91
N GLN A 38 -11.92 2.01 10.54
CA GLN A 38 -12.15 0.75 9.85
C GLN A 38 -13.48 0.16 10.32
N SER A 39 -14.47 0.06 9.43
CA SER A 39 -15.74 -0.61 9.68
C SER A 39 -15.90 -1.78 8.74
N TYR A 40 -16.68 -2.80 9.13
CA TYR A 40 -17.00 -3.93 8.26
C TYR A 40 -18.51 -4.16 8.14
N SER A 41 -18.96 -4.34 6.90
CA SER A 41 -20.34 -4.67 6.57
C SER A 41 -20.39 -6.10 6.01
N ARG A 42 -21.45 -6.84 6.33
CA ARG A 42 -21.70 -8.19 5.83
C ARG A 42 -22.33 -8.11 4.44
N VAL A 43 -21.91 -8.97 3.53
CA VAL A 43 -22.46 -9.07 2.16
C VAL A 43 -23.25 -10.35 2.04
N TYR A 44 -24.50 -10.26 1.59
CA TYR A 44 -25.39 -11.39 1.36
C TYR A 44 -25.78 -11.50 -0.12
N ASN A 45 -25.92 -12.73 -0.62
CA ASN A 45 -26.59 -13.03 -1.88
C ASN A 45 -27.69 -14.07 -1.59
N ALA A 46 -28.93 -13.78 -1.98
CA ALA A 46 -30.09 -14.65 -1.71
C ALA A 46 -30.14 -15.17 -0.25
N ASP A 47 -29.88 -14.26 0.71
CA ASP A 47 -29.80 -14.52 2.17
C ASP A 47 -28.67 -15.43 2.65
N GLU A 48 -27.81 -15.91 1.75
CA GLU A 48 -26.56 -16.54 2.11
C GLU A 48 -25.46 -15.49 2.33
N LEU A 49 -24.77 -15.54 3.48
CA LEU A 49 -23.60 -14.69 3.73
C LEU A 49 -22.53 -15.03 2.69
N MET A 50 -22.05 -14.07 1.93
CA MET A 50 -21.00 -14.28 0.92
C MET A 50 -19.62 -13.82 1.41
N GLY A 51 -19.58 -12.84 2.30
CA GLY A 51 -18.33 -12.26 2.79
C GLY A 51 -18.54 -10.92 3.49
N TYR A 52 -17.49 -10.10 3.46
CA TYR A 52 -17.46 -8.81 4.16
C TYR A 52 -16.86 -7.72 3.29
N VAL A 53 -17.28 -6.49 3.50
CA VAL A 53 -16.65 -5.28 2.94
C VAL A 53 -16.17 -4.43 4.09
N GLY A 54 -14.87 -4.23 4.17
CA GLY A 54 -14.24 -3.26 5.05
C GLY A 54 -14.16 -1.89 4.39
N HIS A 55 -14.51 -0.83 5.08
CA HIS A 55 -14.35 0.55 4.63
C HIS A 55 -13.28 1.25 5.46
N ARG A 56 -12.37 1.97 4.80
CA ARG A 56 -11.37 2.82 5.46
C ARG A 56 -11.21 4.17 4.78
N ASN A 57 -11.12 5.22 5.58
CA ASN A 57 -10.72 6.55 5.12
C ASN A 57 -9.21 6.72 5.31
N ILE A 58 -8.52 7.11 4.24
CA ILE A 58 -7.09 7.38 4.23
C ILE A 58 -6.91 8.87 3.96
N SER A 59 -6.33 9.57 4.94
CA SER A 59 -5.93 10.98 4.79
C SER A 59 -4.43 11.05 4.57
N VAL A 60 -4.02 11.59 3.43
CA VAL A 60 -2.63 11.80 3.04
C VAL A 60 -2.33 13.30 3.05
N ASN A 61 -1.38 13.73 3.89
CA ASN A 61 -0.91 15.11 3.94
C ASN A 61 0.51 15.18 3.35
N VAL A 62 0.67 15.87 2.21
CA VAL A 62 1.97 16.06 1.54
C VAL A 62 2.12 17.54 1.17
N GLY A 63 3.18 18.19 1.64
CA GLY A 63 3.51 19.57 1.27
C GLY A 63 2.43 20.62 1.59
N GLY A 64 1.61 20.40 2.63
CA GLY A 64 0.49 21.28 2.99
C GLY A 64 -0.83 21.00 2.24
N THR A 65 -0.83 20.04 1.30
CA THR A 65 -2.05 19.55 0.66
C THR A 65 -2.57 18.32 1.41
N SER A 66 -3.86 18.32 1.75
CA SER A 66 -4.56 17.17 2.34
C SER A 66 -5.43 16.51 1.28
N SER A 67 -5.28 15.20 1.11
CA SER A 67 -6.13 14.38 0.26
C SER A 67 -6.80 13.29 1.08
N ASN A 68 -8.11 13.17 0.95
CA ASN A 68 -8.88 12.08 1.55
C ASN A 68 -9.27 11.08 0.46
N MET A 69 -9.05 9.80 0.72
CA MET A 69 -9.43 8.72 -0.17
C MET A 69 -10.12 7.64 0.66
N ALA A 70 -11.35 7.26 0.29
CA ALA A 70 -11.94 6.05 0.83
C ALA A 70 -11.45 4.84 0.04
N THR A 71 -11.19 3.75 0.75
CA THR A 71 -10.87 2.45 0.15
C THR A 71 -11.77 1.41 0.77
N TYR A 72 -12.31 0.57 -0.09
CA TYR A 72 -13.13 -0.57 0.28
C TYR A 72 -12.31 -1.84 0.05
N SER A 73 -12.25 -2.71 1.06
CA SER A 73 -11.55 -4.00 1.02
C SER A 73 -12.59 -5.11 1.09
N VAL A 74 -12.57 -6.04 0.14
CA VAL A 74 -13.54 -7.12 0.05
C VAL A 74 -12.91 -8.41 0.56
N TYR A 75 -13.62 -9.10 1.44
CA TYR A 75 -13.17 -10.33 2.07
C TYR A 75 -14.16 -11.47 1.83
N ASN A 76 -13.65 -12.70 1.79
CA ASN A 76 -14.51 -13.89 1.79
C ASN A 76 -15.06 -14.21 3.20
N LYS A 77 -15.83 -15.29 3.32
CA LYS A 77 -16.39 -15.79 4.60
C LYS A 77 -15.34 -16.05 5.68
N ALA A 78 -14.10 -16.40 5.28
CA ALA A 78 -12.98 -16.69 6.16
C ALA A 78 -12.12 -15.45 6.47
N PHE A 79 -12.57 -14.25 6.10
CA PHE A 79 -11.83 -12.99 6.23
C PHE A 79 -10.53 -12.92 5.42
N GLU A 80 -10.41 -13.70 4.35
CA GLU A 80 -9.30 -13.57 3.40
C GLU A 80 -9.59 -12.43 2.43
N LEU A 81 -8.61 -11.54 2.22
CA LEU A 81 -8.73 -10.39 1.34
C LEU A 81 -8.78 -10.84 -0.13
N LEU A 82 -9.89 -10.55 -0.80
CA LEU A 82 -10.12 -10.87 -2.21
C LEU A 82 -9.75 -9.74 -3.16
N GLY A 83 -9.96 -8.49 -2.74
CA GLY A 83 -9.77 -7.34 -3.61
C GLY A 83 -10.03 -6.02 -2.92
N THR A 84 -9.80 -4.93 -3.66
CA THR A 84 -10.10 -3.57 -3.20
C THR A 84 -10.72 -2.74 -4.32
N TYR A 85 -11.48 -1.73 -3.93
CA TYR A 85 -11.89 -0.64 -4.82
C TYR A 85 -11.89 0.70 -4.05
N ASP A 86 -11.87 1.81 -4.77
CA ASP A 86 -11.95 3.16 -4.19
C ASP A 86 -13.24 3.88 -4.64
N ASP A 87 -13.45 5.10 -4.17
CA ASP A 87 -14.62 5.92 -4.54
C ASP A 87 -14.71 6.22 -6.04
N ALA A 88 -13.57 6.20 -6.73
CA ALA A 88 -13.51 6.38 -8.18
C ALA A 88 -13.81 5.06 -8.94
N GLY A 89 -14.00 3.95 -8.25
CA GLY A 89 -14.32 2.65 -8.85
C GLY A 89 -13.12 1.83 -9.28
N ASN A 90 -11.88 2.25 -8.97
CA ASN A 90 -10.66 1.54 -9.37
C ASN A 90 -10.58 0.17 -8.69
N THR A 91 -11.00 -0.86 -9.41
CA THR A 91 -11.20 -2.20 -8.86
C THR A 91 -9.99 -3.08 -9.08
N ARG A 92 -9.50 -3.70 -8.02
CA ARG A 92 -8.37 -4.63 -8.03
C ARG A 92 -8.75 -5.94 -7.35
N VAL A 93 -8.28 -7.06 -7.90
CA VAL A 93 -8.41 -8.39 -7.29
C VAL A 93 -7.03 -8.92 -6.92
N PHE A 94 -6.90 -9.49 -5.73
CA PHE A 94 -5.68 -10.16 -5.30
C PHE A 94 -5.70 -11.61 -5.81
N ARG A 95 -4.77 -11.94 -6.71
CA ARG A 95 -4.57 -13.32 -7.19
C ARG A 95 -3.15 -13.76 -6.86
N ARG A 96 -3.04 -14.85 -6.10
CA ARG A 96 -1.79 -15.46 -5.63
C ARG A 96 -0.92 -14.47 -4.84
N ASP A 97 -0.23 -13.56 -5.52
CA ASP A 97 0.81 -12.71 -4.92
C ASP A 97 0.76 -11.26 -5.42
N LYS A 98 -0.19 -10.89 -6.29
CA LYS A 98 -0.27 -9.53 -6.84
C LYS A 98 -1.69 -9.01 -6.99
N PRO A 99 -1.92 -7.71 -6.74
CA PRO A 99 -3.15 -7.05 -7.15
C PRO A 99 -3.19 -6.91 -8.67
N ILE A 100 -4.32 -7.28 -9.28
CA ILE A 100 -4.60 -7.12 -10.70
C ILE A 100 -5.70 -6.08 -10.85
N LEU A 101 -5.44 -4.99 -11.58
CA LEU A 101 -6.44 -3.99 -11.92
C LEU A 101 -7.43 -4.58 -12.92
N LEU A 102 -8.72 -4.55 -12.59
CA LEU A 102 -9.80 -4.98 -13.47
C LEU A 102 -10.36 -3.82 -14.31
N GLY A 103 -10.29 -2.60 -13.78
CA GLY A 103 -10.83 -1.41 -14.44
C GLY A 103 -11.55 -0.50 -13.45
N VAL A 104 -12.41 0.34 -13.99
CA VAL A 104 -13.24 1.29 -13.23
C VAL A 104 -14.70 0.84 -13.32
N PHE A 105 -15.33 0.62 -12.18
CA PHE A 105 -16.71 0.14 -12.08
C PHE A 105 -17.48 0.92 -11.01
N SER A 106 -18.81 0.82 -11.00
CA SER A 106 -19.58 1.31 -9.84
C SER A 106 -19.17 0.55 -8.58
N PRO A 107 -19.34 1.09 -7.36
CA PRO A 107 -19.02 0.37 -6.12
C PRO A 107 -19.70 -1.00 -6.01
N GLU A 108 -20.96 -1.11 -6.43
CA GLU A 108 -21.70 -2.37 -6.41
C GLU A 108 -21.16 -3.37 -7.43
N ASP A 109 -20.86 -2.91 -8.65
CA ASP A 109 -20.25 -3.76 -9.68
C ASP A 109 -18.84 -4.19 -9.26
N SER A 110 -18.06 -3.30 -8.66
CA SER A 110 -16.71 -3.58 -8.13
C SER A 110 -16.76 -4.74 -7.13
N LEU A 111 -17.73 -4.69 -6.22
CA LEU A 111 -17.98 -5.76 -5.25
C LEU A 111 -18.33 -7.08 -5.96
N ARG A 112 -19.23 -7.06 -6.95
CA ARG A 112 -19.59 -8.24 -7.74
C ARG A 112 -18.38 -8.83 -8.49
N GLN A 113 -17.58 -7.99 -9.14
CA GLN A 113 -16.37 -8.39 -9.87
C GLN A 113 -15.33 -9.02 -8.96
N ILE A 114 -15.12 -8.46 -7.75
CA ILE A 114 -14.14 -9.01 -6.80
C ILE A 114 -14.61 -10.34 -6.21
N MET A 115 -15.89 -10.45 -5.85
CA MET A 115 -16.42 -11.69 -5.26
C MET A 115 -16.66 -12.79 -6.30
N GLY A 116 -16.76 -12.45 -7.59
CA GLY A 116 -17.08 -13.39 -8.65
C GLY A 116 -18.50 -13.92 -8.56
N ILE A 117 -19.45 -13.08 -8.11
CA ILE A 117 -20.83 -13.46 -7.83
C ILE A 117 -21.78 -12.69 -8.75
N GLU A 118 -22.71 -13.41 -9.35
CA GLU A 118 -23.82 -12.84 -10.10
C GLU A 118 -25.07 -12.70 -9.21
N GLY A 119 -25.91 -11.70 -9.51
CA GLY A 119 -27.17 -11.46 -8.80
C GLY A 119 -27.15 -10.22 -7.90
N ARG A 120 -28.21 -10.05 -7.09
CA ARG A 120 -28.37 -8.90 -6.21
C ARG A 120 -27.60 -9.12 -4.91
N LEU A 121 -26.69 -8.20 -4.61
CA LEU A 121 -25.99 -8.18 -3.33
C LEU A 121 -26.72 -7.29 -2.34
N ARG A 122 -26.85 -7.76 -1.10
CA ARG A 122 -27.34 -6.98 0.03
C ARG A 122 -26.20 -6.75 1.00
N VAL A 123 -25.79 -5.50 1.16
CA VAL A 123 -24.78 -5.09 2.14
C VAL A 123 -25.50 -4.61 3.40
N THR A 124 -25.16 -5.19 4.55
CA THR A 124 -25.70 -4.77 5.84
C THR A 124 -24.58 -4.43 6.79
N ASP A 125 -24.66 -3.27 7.43
CA ASP A 125 -23.72 -2.86 8.47
C ASP A 125 -23.71 -3.89 9.60
N GLY A 126 -22.51 -4.34 9.98
CA GLY A 126 -22.43 -5.60 10.72
C GLY A 126 -21.41 -5.67 11.84
N LEU A 127 -20.30 -4.95 11.74
CA LEU A 127 -19.18 -5.05 12.68
C LEU A 127 -18.48 -3.69 12.75
N ARG A 128 -18.55 -3.06 13.92
CA ARG A 128 -17.70 -1.92 14.30
C ARG A 128 -16.59 -2.42 15.21
#